data_AF-A0A843EK62-F1
#
_entry.id   AF-A0A843EK62-F1
#
_cell.length_a   1.000
_cell.length_b   1.000
_cell.length_c   1.000
_cell.angle_alpha   90.00
_cell.angle_beta   90.00
_cell.angle_gamma   90.00
#
_symmetry.space_group_name_H-M   'P 1'
#
loop_
_entity.id
_entity.type
_entity.pdbx_description
1 polymer ?
#
loop_
_entity_poly.entity_id
_entity_poly.type
_entity_poly.pdbx_seq_one_letter_code
_entity_poly.pdbx_strand_id
1 'polypeptide(L)'
;MPGKKRVRMRGVKHTSKKLEDDLLERSRNLAENPSLLRPMCAGNCRKCHFDKVFKSIDSLQKIRNNADALVKEAGKMFNDDITKAYAGTVSLSASGSVPLLASARLGEDTVSYAVRGSVGADKLIGCQYYTDPKIRLLLYNQFIKKNGLYLYSFEENLVCSDKFNMPEDYLYDTFWETPYEFPDDGLQCGHDASAVLEIEIKSLGETIKICENCAKNVSTAQYILSRVAGTDPWKDLTVRIKHKYHKPGEKDYEEIDDDKLKDYMFGKFTDTSLINEIKRSKLGDLRGSAVATYIIGTKNYGDSLDEFMNDIVGEDNVKACLKRFLAENPRAIVAKGNRITDILGILWEADWREILTVYTDAETVAKMGDQTNVQPL
;
A
#
# COMPACT_ATOMS: atom_id res chain seq x y z
N MET A 1 31.97 48.42 20.72
CA MET A 1 30.66 47.80 20.44
C MET A 1 30.88 46.64 19.46
N PRO A 2 30.65 45.38 19.83
CA PRO A 2 30.82 44.26 18.90
C PRO A 2 29.67 44.25 17.89
N GLY A 3 30.02 44.28 16.60
CA GLY A 3 29.08 44.32 15.49
C GLY A 3 28.25 43.04 15.37
N LYS A 4 26.94 43.19 15.13
CA LYS A 4 26.03 42.08 14.81
C LYS A 4 26.55 41.31 13.60
N LYS A 5 27.01 40.07 13.81
CA LYS A 5 27.37 39.14 12.72
C LYS A 5 26.13 38.89 11.85
N ARG A 6 26.18 39.28 10.58
CA ARG A 6 25.21 38.86 9.56
C ARG A 6 25.26 37.34 9.44
N VAL A 7 24.18 36.67 9.82
CA VAL A 7 23.99 35.23 9.57
C VAL A 7 23.91 35.05 8.05
N ARG A 8 24.92 34.40 7.46
CA ARG A 8 24.87 33.98 6.05
C ARG A 8 23.96 32.76 5.94
N MET A 9 22.72 32.98 5.49
CA MET A 9 21.85 31.87 5.08
C MET A 9 22.35 31.30 3.75
N ARG A 10 23.00 30.14 3.81
CA ARG A 10 23.26 29.31 2.62
C ARG A 10 21.96 28.61 2.24
N GLY A 11 21.51 28.76 0.99
CA GLY A 11 20.37 28.00 0.46
C GLY A 11 19.21 28.82 -0.13
N VAL A 12 19.29 30.15 -0.17
CA VAL A 12 18.28 30.96 -0.89
C VAL A 12 18.50 30.78 -2.39
N LYS A 13 17.79 29.81 -2.99
CA LYS A 13 17.58 29.81 -4.45
C LYS A 13 16.62 30.96 -4.75
N HIS A 14 16.95 31.79 -5.74
CA HIS A 14 15.93 32.61 -6.39
C HIS A 14 14.90 31.65 -6.97
N THR A 15 13.75 31.59 -6.31
CA THR A 15 12.62 30.83 -6.76
C THR A 15 12.07 31.47 -8.04
N SER A 16 11.48 30.67 -8.93
CA SER A 16 10.80 31.22 -10.09
C SER A 16 9.68 32.17 -9.66
N LYS A 17 9.53 33.28 -10.38
CA LYS A 17 8.39 34.21 -10.25
C LYS A 17 7.04 33.47 -10.20
N LYS A 18 6.94 32.36 -10.95
CA LYS A 18 5.79 31.46 -10.95
C LYS A 18 5.41 30.95 -9.56
N LEU A 19 6.36 30.51 -8.73
CA LEU A 19 6.00 30.01 -7.40
C LEU A 19 5.51 31.14 -6.49
N GLU A 20 6.10 32.34 -6.59
CA GLU A 20 5.62 33.50 -5.83
C GLU A 20 4.18 33.85 -6.23
N ASP A 21 3.91 33.87 -7.54
CA ASP A 21 2.57 34.12 -8.10
C ASP A 21 1.57 33.03 -7.61
N ASP A 22 1.96 31.75 -7.67
CA ASP A 22 1.14 30.62 -7.20
C ASP A 22 0.82 30.71 -5.69
N LEU A 23 1.81 31.05 -4.86
CA LEU A 23 1.63 31.21 -3.41
C LEU A 23 0.71 32.40 -3.09
N LEU A 24 0.86 33.51 -3.81
CA LEU A 24 -0.01 34.68 -3.66
C LEU A 24 -1.44 34.39 -4.12
N GLU A 25 -1.61 33.61 -5.18
CA GLU A 25 -2.92 33.19 -5.66
C GLU A 25 -3.64 32.30 -4.65
N ARG A 26 -2.97 31.25 -4.15
CA ARG A 26 -3.53 30.39 -3.09
C ARG A 26 -3.85 31.18 -1.82
N SER A 27 -2.99 32.13 -1.46
CA SER A 27 -3.23 33.03 -0.33
C SER A 27 -4.47 33.90 -0.54
N ARG A 28 -4.68 34.45 -1.74
CA ARG A 28 -5.88 35.22 -2.11
C ARG A 28 -7.14 34.34 -2.01
N ASN A 29 -7.11 33.15 -2.59
CA ASN A 29 -8.23 32.22 -2.56
C ASN A 29 -8.64 31.86 -1.12
N LEU A 30 -7.67 31.63 -0.22
CA LEU A 30 -7.93 31.40 1.20
C LEU A 30 -8.46 32.64 1.93
N ALA A 31 -7.97 33.83 1.57
CA ALA A 31 -8.45 35.08 2.13
C ALA A 31 -9.92 35.35 1.76
N GLU A 32 -10.32 34.96 0.55
CA GLU A 32 -11.70 35.07 0.04
C GLU A 32 -12.61 33.97 0.59
N ASN A 33 -12.12 32.73 0.62
CA ASN A 33 -12.88 31.57 1.07
C ASN A 33 -12.09 30.66 2.02
N PRO A 34 -12.20 30.87 3.34
CA PRO A 34 -11.54 30.00 4.32
C PRO A 34 -12.11 28.59 4.39
N SER A 35 -13.33 28.36 3.87
CA SER A 35 -13.96 27.03 3.93
C SER A 35 -13.20 25.97 3.13
N LEU A 36 -12.30 26.39 2.24
CA LEU A 36 -11.39 25.51 1.49
C LEU A 36 -10.49 24.67 2.41
N LEU A 37 -10.26 25.11 3.65
CA LEU A 37 -9.51 24.34 4.66
C LEU A 37 -10.42 23.47 5.54
N ARG A 38 -11.74 23.56 5.43
CA ARG A 38 -12.63 22.87 6.36
C ARG A 38 -12.95 21.48 5.83
N PRO A 39 -12.56 20.40 6.52
CA PRO A 39 -13.01 19.07 6.11
C PRO A 39 -14.52 18.94 6.28
N MET A 40 -15.15 18.28 5.31
CA MET A 40 -16.50 17.74 5.42
C MET A 40 -16.52 16.66 6.49
N CYS A 41 -17.61 16.55 7.25
CA CYS A 41 -17.71 15.53 8.28
C CYS A 41 -18.52 14.33 7.77
N ALA A 42 -17.91 13.15 7.74
CA ALA A 42 -18.56 11.87 7.48
C ALA A 42 -18.68 11.00 8.75
N GLY A 43 -18.32 11.56 9.92
CA GLY A 43 -18.46 10.89 11.22
C GLY A 43 -19.78 11.18 11.90
N ASN A 44 -20.02 10.49 13.02
CA ASN A 44 -21.24 10.68 13.84
C ASN A 44 -21.01 11.67 14.99
N CYS A 45 -20.15 12.67 14.78
CA CYS A 45 -19.76 13.58 15.85
C CYS A 45 -20.94 14.48 16.27
N ARG A 46 -21.27 14.48 17.56
CA ARG A 46 -22.29 15.39 18.12
C ARG A 46 -21.90 16.87 17.97
N LYS A 47 -20.59 17.14 17.94
CA LYS A 47 -20.01 18.46 17.73
C LYS A 47 -18.70 18.30 16.97
N CYS A 48 -18.49 19.10 15.94
CA CYS A 48 -17.29 18.99 15.12
C CYS A 48 -16.08 19.56 15.87
N HIS A 49 -14.98 18.79 15.93
CA HIS A 49 -13.73 19.25 16.53
C HIS A 49 -13.19 20.52 15.84
N PHE A 50 -13.47 20.67 14.53
CA PHE A 50 -13.07 21.83 13.74
C PHE A 50 -13.85 23.11 14.04
N ASP A 51 -15.02 23.06 14.71
CA ASP A 51 -15.87 24.24 14.92
C ASP A 51 -15.13 25.38 15.63
N LYS A 52 -14.29 25.06 16.62
CA LYS A 52 -13.54 26.09 17.36
C LYS A 52 -12.43 26.74 16.52
N VAL A 53 -11.76 25.92 15.70
CA VAL A 53 -10.72 26.38 14.78
C VAL A 53 -11.34 27.32 13.75
N PHE A 54 -12.43 26.91 13.11
CA PHE A 54 -13.07 27.72 12.07
C PHE A 54 -13.73 28.99 12.61
N LYS A 55 -14.29 28.97 13.83
CA LYS A 55 -14.70 30.22 14.51
C LYS A 55 -13.54 31.20 14.69
N SER A 56 -12.34 30.69 14.95
CA SER A 56 -11.14 31.53 15.10
C SER A 56 -10.70 32.07 13.73
N ILE A 57 -10.69 31.23 12.69
CA ILE A 57 -10.43 31.63 11.30
C ILE A 57 -11.44 32.70 10.82
N ASP A 58 -12.73 32.53 11.08
CA ASP A 58 -13.78 33.48 10.74
C ASP A 58 -13.57 34.84 11.42
N SER A 59 -13.01 34.85 12.63
CA SER A 59 -12.67 36.10 13.32
C SER A 59 -11.54 36.86 12.63
N LEU A 60 -10.60 36.17 11.98
CA LEU A 60 -9.48 36.75 11.24
C LEU A 60 -9.91 37.38 9.92
N GLN A 61 -11.06 37.01 9.37
CA GLN A 61 -11.61 37.63 8.16
C GLN A 61 -11.77 39.15 8.30
N LYS A 62 -12.05 39.64 9.52
CA LYS A 62 -12.17 41.08 9.83
C LYS A 62 -10.87 41.86 9.61
N ILE A 63 -9.73 41.18 9.66
CA ILE A 63 -8.39 41.76 9.50
C ILE A 63 -7.67 41.21 8.27
N ARG A 64 -8.38 40.55 7.33
CA ARG A 64 -7.77 39.87 6.17
C ARG A 64 -6.93 40.76 5.27
N ASN A 65 -7.17 42.07 5.28
CA ASN A 65 -6.44 43.07 4.50
C ASN A 65 -5.33 43.78 5.32
N ASN A 66 -5.08 43.36 6.57
CA ASN A 66 -4.06 43.96 7.44
C ASN A 66 -2.95 42.93 7.70
N ALA A 67 -1.88 43.02 6.90
CA ALA A 67 -0.76 42.09 6.97
C ALA A 67 -0.10 42.03 8.36
N ASP A 68 0.15 43.17 9.00
CA ASP A 68 0.80 43.23 10.31
C ASP A 68 -0.05 42.59 11.41
N ALA A 69 -1.37 42.83 11.38
CA ALA A 69 -2.30 42.21 12.31
C ALA A 69 -2.32 40.68 12.13
N LEU A 70 -2.37 40.19 10.89
CA LEU A 70 -2.33 38.76 10.59
C LEU A 70 -1.02 38.09 11.03
N VAL A 71 0.12 38.74 10.81
CA VAL A 71 1.43 38.24 11.27
C VAL A 71 1.48 38.17 12.80
N LYS A 72 0.90 39.16 13.49
CA LYS A 72 0.77 39.14 14.95
C LYS A 72 -0.08 37.97 15.44
N GLU A 73 -1.20 37.68 14.78
CA GLU A 73 -2.06 36.52 15.10
C GLU A 73 -1.35 35.18 14.84
N ALA A 74 -0.59 35.08 13.75
CA ALA A 74 0.25 33.92 13.44
C ALA A 74 1.37 33.71 14.49
N GLY A 75 1.73 34.76 15.24
CA GLY A 75 2.74 34.74 16.29
C GLY A 75 2.22 34.41 17.70
N LYS A 76 0.90 34.39 17.91
CA LYS A 76 0.33 34.23 19.26
C LYS A 76 0.50 32.81 19.80
N MET A 77 0.86 32.69 21.08
CA MET A 77 1.09 31.40 21.73
C MET A 77 -0.19 30.56 21.89
N PHE A 78 -1.33 31.19 22.21
CA PHE A 78 -2.56 30.51 22.62
C PHE A 78 -3.52 30.11 21.48
N ASN A 79 -3.24 30.54 20.24
CA ASN A 79 -4.04 30.12 19.09
C ASN A 79 -3.72 28.67 18.72
N ASP A 80 -4.64 27.97 18.05
CA ASP A 80 -4.33 26.68 17.46
C ASP A 80 -3.48 26.84 16.19
N ASP A 81 -2.69 25.82 15.84
CA ASP A 81 -1.70 25.95 14.78
C ASP A 81 -2.32 26.05 13.38
N ILE A 82 -3.54 25.54 13.17
CA ILE A 82 -4.26 25.69 11.90
C ILE A 82 -4.64 27.15 11.71
N THR A 83 -5.24 27.78 12.73
CA THR A 83 -5.57 29.21 12.72
C THR A 83 -4.33 30.09 12.49
N LYS A 84 -3.21 29.76 13.14
CA LYS A 84 -1.96 30.52 12.92
C LYS A 84 -1.40 30.33 11.51
N ALA A 85 -1.41 29.11 10.98
CA ALA A 85 -0.96 28.82 9.63
C ALA A 85 -1.81 29.56 8.58
N TYR A 86 -3.12 29.59 8.79
CA TYR A 86 -4.06 30.39 8.00
C TYR A 86 -3.72 31.88 8.06
N ALA A 87 -3.55 32.46 9.26
CA ALA A 87 -3.18 33.86 9.43
C ALA A 87 -1.85 34.20 8.72
N GLY A 88 -0.84 33.34 8.89
CA GLY A 88 0.44 33.48 8.22
C GLY A 88 0.31 33.44 6.70
N THR A 89 -0.48 32.51 6.17
CA THR A 89 -0.69 32.34 4.73
C THR A 89 -1.47 33.52 4.14
N VAL A 90 -2.57 33.96 4.76
CA VAL A 90 -3.38 35.09 4.28
C VAL A 90 -2.64 36.42 4.37
N SER A 91 -1.66 36.55 5.28
CA SER A 91 -0.82 37.74 5.36
C SER A 91 -0.03 38.01 4.07
N LEU A 92 0.24 36.98 3.24
CA LEU A 92 0.93 37.13 1.95
C LEU A 92 0.08 37.91 0.95
N SER A 93 -1.21 37.56 0.84
CA SER A 93 -2.19 38.28 0.03
C SER A 93 -2.33 39.72 0.52
N ALA A 94 -2.45 39.91 1.84
CA ALA A 94 -2.54 41.25 2.42
C ALA A 94 -1.30 42.11 2.15
N SER A 95 -0.10 41.51 2.11
CA SER A 95 1.15 42.22 1.80
C SER A 95 1.47 42.32 0.30
N GLY A 96 0.71 41.63 -0.56
CA GLY A 96 0.96 41.54 -2.00
C GLY A 96 2.34 41.00 -2.38
N SER A 97 3.01 40.27 -1.48
CA SER A 97 4.42 39.87 -1.65
C SER A 97 4.82 38.66 -0.79
N VAL A 98 5.83 37.93 -1.26
CA VAL A 98 6.44 36.78 -0.58
C VAL A 98 7.88 37.12 -0.13
N PRO A 99 8.09 37.72 1.05
CA PRO A 99 9.35 38.32 1.47
C PRO A 99 10.41 37.33 1.97
N LEU A 100 10.04 36.11 2.39
CA LEU A 100 11.00 35.09 2.79
C LEU A 100 10.47 33.70 2.45
N LEU A 101 11.21 33.01 1.60
CA LEU A 101 11.01 31.59 1.32
C LEU A 101 12.03 30.76 2.09
N ALA A 102 11.55 29.68 2.70
CA ALA A 102 12.39 28.60 3.19
C ALA A 102 12.13 27.34 2.35
N SER A 103 12.98 26.34 2.49
CA SER A 103 12.79 25.02 1.89
C SER A 103 12.74 23.96 2.98
N ALA A 104 11.79 23.04 2.88
CA ALA A 104 11.71 21.85 3.71
C ALA A 104 11.81 20.60 2.84
N ARG A 105 12.35 19.52 3.40
CA ARG A 105 12.34 18.20 2.76
C ARG A 105 11.09 17.44 3.19
N LEU A 106 10.31 16.96 2.22
CA LEU A 106 9.16 16.08 2.40
C LEU A 106 9.46 14.77 1.65
N GLY A 107 9.96 13.77 2.37
CA GLY A 107 10.50 12.57 1.73
C GLY A 107 11.70 12.93 0.83
N GLU A 108 11.62 12.57 -0.44
CA GLU A 108 12.63 12.90 -1.45
C GLU A 108 12.46 14.30 -2.05
N ASP A 109 11.27 14.89 -1.91
CA ASP A 109 10.96 16.19 -2.47
C ASP A 109 11.41 17.35 -1.59
N THR A 110 11.75 18.47 -2.24
CA THR A 110 12.01 19.74 -1.57
C THR A 110 10.90 20.72 -1.90
N VAL A 111 10.17 21.14 -0.87
CA VAL A 111 9.07 22.11 -1.00
C VAL A 111 9.52 23.46 -0.45
N SER A 112 9.39 24.49 -1.27
CA SER A 112 9.62 25.88 -0.86
C SER A 112 8.35 26.50 -0.33
N TYR A 113 8.42 27.28 0.74
CA TYR A 113 7.23 27.87 1.36
C TYR A 113 7.55 29.22 2.00
N ALA A 114 6.55 30.08 2.12
CA ALA A 114 6.69 31.37 2.73
C ALA A 114 6.70 31.26 4.25
N VAL A 115 7.73 31.85 4.88
CA VAL A 115 7.83 31.87 6.35
C VAL A 115 7.02 33.05 6.88
N ARG A 116 6.07 32.77 7.78
CA ARG A 116 5.23 33.77 8.45
C ARG A 116 4.88 33.35 9.88
N GLY A 117 4.99 34.30 10.80
CA GLY A 117 4.69 34.08 12.22
C GLY A 117 5.65 33.08 12.89
N SER A 118 5.20 32.47 13.98
CA SER A 118 5.95 31.47 14.76
C SER A 118 5.34 30.07 14.61
N VAL A 119 4.96 29.71 13.38
CA VAL A 119 4.26 28.47 13.05
C VAL A 119 5.25 27.42 12.54
N GLY A 120 5.03 26.15 12.89
CA GLY A 120 5.80 25.03 12.36
C GLY A 120 5.77 24.96 10.83
N ALA A 121 6.89 24.56 10.23
CA ALA A 121 7.04 24.50 8.78
C ALA A 121 5.99 23.59 8.11
N ASP A 122 5.71 22.43 8.72
CA ASP A 122 4.70 21.48 8.27
C ASP A 122 3.30 22.10 8.16
N LYS A 123 2.91 22.92 9.14
CA LYS A 123 1.61 23.60 9.17
C LYS A 123 1.53 24.70 8.12
N LEU A 124 2.58 25.51 7.97
CA LEU A 124 2.64 26.53 6.92
C LEU A 124 2.62 25.90 5.52
N ILE A 125 3.39 24.85 5.30
CA ILE A 125 3.42 24.12 4.03
C ILE A 125 2.04 23.54 3.72
N GLY A 126 1.42 22.81 4.66
CA GLY A 126 0.09 22.24 4.45
C GLY A 126 -0.99 23.29 4.15
N CYS A 127 -0.90 24.49 4.75
CA CYS A 127 -1.83 25.57 4.47
C CYS A 127 -1.56 26.27 3.13
N GLN A 128 -0.30 26.49 2.76
CA GLN A 128 0.07 27.16 1.50
C GLN A 128 -0.09 26.26 0.26
N TYR A 129 -0.06 24.95 0.48
CA TYR A 129 -0.27 23.92 -0.53
C TYR A 129 -1.61 23.20 -0.30
N TYR A 130 -2.65 23.93 0.13
CA TYR A 130 -3.96 23.33 0.42
C TYR A 130 -4.62 22.67 -0.80
N THR A 131 -4.19 23.01 -2.02
CA THR A 131 -4.66 22.40 -3.27
C THR A 131 -3.95 21.10 -3.62
N ASP A 132 -2.87 20.74 -2.93
CA ASP A 132 -2.18 19.47 -3.14
C ASP A 132 -2.75 18.41 -2.18
N PRO A 133 -3.31 17.30 -2.69
CA PRO A 133 -4.02 16.31 -1.87
C PRO A 133 -3.12 15.60 -0.85
N LYS A 134 -1.82 15.49 -1.10
CA LYS A 134 -0.85 14.83 -0.21
C LYS A 134 -0.28 15.83 0.78
N ILE A 135 0.15 17.00 0.31
CA ILE A 135 0.82 18.01 1.14
C ILE A 135 -0.14 18.69 2.11
N ARG A 136 -1.41 18.92 1.72
CA ARG A 136 -2.39 19.62 2.59
C ARG A 136 -2.61 18.92 3.93
N LEU A 137 -2.42 17.60 3.98
CA LEU A 137 -2.59 16.80 5.19
C LEU A 137 -1.63 17.21 6.33
N LEU A 138 -0.46 17.78 6.00
CA LEU A 138 0.51 18.26 6.98
C LEU A 138 -0.09 19.30 7.95
N LEU A 139 -1.03 20.11 7.47
CA LEU A 139 -1.77 21.09 8.27
C LEU A 139 -2.50 20.42 9.45
N TYR A 140 -3.04 19.23 9.23
CA TYR A 140 -3.96 18.58 10.15
C TYR A 140 -3.32 17.50 11.02
N ASN A 141 -2.13 16.99 10.69
CA ASN A 141 -1.49 15.83 11.33
C ASN A 141 -1.57 15.81 12.87
N GLN A 142 -1.22 16.90 13.54
CA GLN A 142 -1.26 16.97 15.01
C GLN A 142 -2.69 17.10 15.54
N PHE A 143 -3.54 17.84 14.82
CA PHE A 143 -4.94 18.04 15.17
C PHE A 143 -5.71 16.71 15.11
N ILE A 144 -5.53 15.96 14.05
CA ILE A 144 -6.15 14.63 13.84
C ILE A 144 -5.71 13.67 14.93
N LYS A 145 -4.39 13.53 15.16
CA LYS A 145 -3.84 12.64 16.19
C LYS A 145 -4.37 12.98 17.58
N LYS A 146 -4.41 14.26 17.93
CA LYS A 146 -4.91 14.72 19.25
C LYS A 146 -6.39 14.37 19.47
N ASN A 147 -7.19 14.41 18.42
CA ASN A 147 -8.63 14.21 18.51
C ASN A 147 -9.09 12.81 18.08
N GLY A 148 -8.15 11.91 17.74
CA GLY A 148 -8.48 10.53 17.30
C GLY A 148 -9.29 10.50 16.01
N LEU A 149 -8.98 11.39 15.06
CA LEU A 149 -9.71 11.48 13.79
C LEU A 149 -9.00 10.72 12.68
N TYR A 150 -9.71 10.56 11.57
CA TYR A 150 -9.19 10.13 10.27
C TYR A 150 -9.58 11.19 9.24
N LEU A 151 -8.67 11.51 8.32
CA LEU A 151 -8.85 12.50 7.27
C LEU A 151 -8.48 11.86 5.93
N TYR A 152 -9.42 11.89 5.00
CA TYR A 152 -9.29 11.43 3.62
C TYR A 152 -9.23 12.65 2.71
N SER A 153 -8.18 12.74 1.90
CA SER A 153 -7.91 13.90 1.04
C SER A 153 -8.15 13.57 -0.42
N PHE A 154 -9.14 14.24 -1.00
CA PHE A 154 -9.47 14.20 -2.41
C PHE A 154 -8.78 15.36 -3.13
N GLU A 155 -8.90 15.40 -4.46
CA GLU A 155 -8.31 16.51 -5.23
C GLU A 155 -8.87 17.87 -4.82
N GLU A 156 -10.19 17.98 -4.60
CA GLU A 156 -10.80 19.29 -4.32
C GLU A 156 -11.22 19.49 -2.86
N ASN A 157 -11.45 18.40 -2.13
CA ASN A 157 -12.05 18.44 -0.79
C ASN A 157 -11.35 17.51 0.20
N LEU A 158 -11.77 17.64 1.46
CA LEU A 158 -11.27 16.85 2.59
C LEU A 158 -12.47 16.28 3.33
N VAL A 159 -12.38 15.02 3.74
CA VAL A 159 -13.42 14.34 4.51
C VAL A 159 -12.81 13.82 5.81
N CYS A 160 -13.38 14.20 6.95
CA CYS A 160 -12.98 13.74 8.27
C CYS A 160 -14.02 12.81 8.90
N SER A 161 -13.52 11.87 9.69
CA SER A 161 -14.32 10.91 10.45
C SER A 161 -13.69 10.66 11.83
N ASP A 162 -14.51 10.26 12.81
CA ASP A 162 -14.12 9.87 14.17
C ASP A 162 -13.85 8.36 14.32
N LYS A 163 -13.99 7.61 13.23
CA LYS A 163 -13.66 6.18 13.09
C LYS A 163 -13.19 5.90 11.67
N PHE A 164 -12.65 4.71 11.43
CA PHE A 164 -12.45 4.23 10.07
C PHE A 164 -13.78 4.27 9.31
N ASN A 165 -13.80 5.03 8.22
CA ASN A 165 -14.95 5.27 7.37
C ASN A 165 -14.42 5.76 6.01
N MET A 166 -13.59 4.94 5.36
CA MET A 166 -13.02 5.28 4.06
C MET A 166 -14.17 5.52 3.08
N PRO A 167 -14.26 6.70 2.44
CA PRO A 167 -15.25 6.88 1.39
C PRO A 167 -14.98 5.94 0.21
N GLU A 168 -16.02 5.43 -0.44
CA GLU A 168 -15.88 4.55 -1.61
C GLU A 168 -15.12 5.27 -2.74
N ASP A 169 -15.54 6.49 -3.10
CA ASP A 169 -14.87 7.31 -4.12
C ASP A 169 -13.37 7.50 -3.82
N TYR A 170 -12.99 7.59 -2.55
CA TYR A 170 -11.58 7.72 -2.17
C TYR A 170 -10.77 6.47 -2.53
N LEU A 171 -11.33 5.29 -2.26
CA LEU A 171 -10.71 4.02 -2.60
C LEU A 171 -10.50 3.92 -4.11
N TYR A 172 -11.53 4.23 -4.90
CA TYR A 172 -11.45 4.20 -6.36
C TYR A 172 -10.47 5.23 -6.91
N ASP A 173 -10.54 6.49 -6.47
CA ASP A 173 -9.62 7.55 -6.90
C ASP A 173 -8.15 7.15 -6.67
N THR A 174 -7.84 6.64 -5.48
CA THR A 174 -6.47 6.25 -5.12
C THR A 174 -6.04 4.93 -5.75
N PHE A 175 -6.95 3.98 -5.94
CA PHE A 175 -6.65 2.73 -6.64
C PHE A 175 -6.35 2.98 -8.12
N TRP A 176 -7.09 3.86 -8.79
CA TRP A 176 -6.88 4.16 -10.22
C TRP A 176 -5.64 5.03 -10.51
N GLU A 177 -4.92 5.50 -9.47
CA GLU A 177 -3.55 6.02 -9.62
C GLU A 177 -2.50 4.91 -9.79
N THR A 178 -2.85 3.66 -9.47
CA THR A 178 -1.97 2.51 -9.68
C THR A 178 -1.84 2.18 -11.17
N PRO A 179 -0.80 1.43 -11.60
CA PRO A 179 -0.65 0.98 -12.99
C PRO A 179 -1.53 -0.24 -13.33
N TYR A 180 -2.59 -0.51 -12.58
CA TYR A 180 -3.50 -1.63 -12.84
C TYR A 180 -4.64 -1.19 -13.76
N GLU A 181 -4.99 -2.08 -14.67
CA GLU A 181 -6.12 -1.94 -15.59
C GLU A 181 -6.99 -3.19 -15.44
N PHE A 182 -8.05 -3.08 -14.63
CA PHE A 182 -8.93 -4.19 -14.30
C PHE A 182 -10.26 -4.10 -15.06
N PRO A 183 -10.94 -5.25 -15.30
CA PRO A 183 -12.23 -5.27 -15.98
C PRO A 183 -13.30 -4.44 -15.25
N ASP A 184 -14.20 -3.83 -16.02
CA ASP A 184 -15.38 -3.08 -15.55
C ASP A 184 -15.07 -2.00 -14.49
N ASP A 185 -13.87 -1.41 -14.57
CA ASP A 185 -13.36 -0.48 -13.57
C ASP A 185 -13.44 -1.02 -12.11
N GLY A 186 -13.36 -2.34 -11.96
CA GLY A 186 -13.42 -3.04 -10.69
C GLY A 186 -12.08 -3.13 -9.95
N LEU A 187 -12.14 -3.71 -8.74
CA LEU A 187 -10.98 -3.88 -7.85
C LEU A 187 -10.30 -5.26 -7.98
N GLN A 188 -10.69 -6.06 -8.98
CA GLN A 188 -10.22 -7.45 -9.11
C GLN A 188 -9.78 -7.73 -10.54
N CYS A 189 -8.61 -8.37 -10.69
CA CYS A 189 -8.09 -8.72 -12.01
C CYS A 189 -8.83 -9.87 -12.72
N GLY A 190 -9.65 -10.66 -12.01
CA GLY A 190 -10.50 -11.71 -12.59
C GLY A 190 -9.81 -13.00 -13.05
N HIS A 191 -8.48 -13.12 -12.89
CA HIS A 191 -7.74 -14.30 -13.33
C HIS A 191 -7.67 -15.41 -12.27
N ASP A 192 -7.78 -16.67 -12.70
CA ASP A 192 -7.40 -17.81 -11.87
C ASP A 192 -5.87 -17.90 -11.78
N ALA A 193 -5.35 -18.06 -10.56
CA ALA A 193 -3.92 -18.02 -10.28
C ALA A 193 -3.56 -18.82 -9.03
N SER A 194 -2.28 -19.18 -8.93
CA SER A 194 -1.76 -19.97 -7.82
C SER A 194 -1.59 -19.14 -6.55
N ALA A 195 -1.46 -17.82 -6.71
CA ALA A 195 -1.41 -16.85 -5.62
C ALA A 195 -2.08 -15.53 -6.00
N VAL A 196 -2.76 -14.93 -5.03
CA VAL A 196 -3.51 -13.68 -5.15
C VAL A 196 -3.27 -12.83 -3.91
N LEU A 197 -2.82 -11.59 -4.11
CA LEU A 197 -2.81 -10.56 -3.09
C LEU A 197 -4.24 -10.07 -2.88
N GLU A 198 -4.74 -10.16 -1.66
CA GLU A 198 -6.01 -9.59 -1.24
C GLU A 198 -5.76 -8.45 -0.24
N ILE A 199 -6.27 -7.26 -0.55
CA ILE A 199 -6.26 -6.10 0.35
C ILE A 199 -7.71 -5.77 0.67
N GLU A 200 -8.13 -6.08 1.89
CA GLU A 200 -9.46 -5.81 2.40
C GLU A 200 -9.49 -4.44 3.11
N ILE A 201 -10.44 -3.58 2.72
CA ILE A 201 -10.71 -2.30 3.36
C ILE A 201 -11.88 -2.52 4.32
N LYS A 202 -11.60 -2.67 5.61
CA LYS A 202 -12.57 -3.09 6.64
C LYS A 202 -13.77 -2.14 6.73
N SER A 203 -13.52 -0.83 6.66
CA SER A 203 -14.59 0.16 6.78
C SER A 203 -15.59 0.16 5.60
N LEU A 204 -15.18 -0.34 4.43
CA LEU A 204 -16.04 -0.45 3.25
C LEU A 204 -16.56 -1.88 3.02
N GLY A 205 -15.89 -2.89 3.54
CA GLY A 205 -16.16 -4.29 3.19
C GLY A 205 -15.71 -4.64 1.77
N GLU A 206 -14.88 -3.79 1.16
CA GLU A 206 -14.35 -3.96 -0.19
C GLU A 206 -13.01 -4.71 -0.18
N THR A 207 -12.72 -5.45 -1.24
CA THR A 207 -11.46 -6.21 -1.36
C THR A 207 -10.86 -6.07 -2.74
N ILE A 208 -9.62 -5.57 -2.79
CA ILE A 208 -8.80 -5.54 -4.00
C ILE A 208 -8.12 -6.90 -4.16
N LYS A 209 -8.17 -7.49 -5.37
CA LYS A 209 -7.57 -8.79 -5.68
C LYS A 209 -6.65 -8.75 -6.89
N ILE A 210 -5.35 -8.97 -6.63
CA ILE A 210 -4.29 -8.88 -7.62
C ILE A 210 -3.57 -10.22 -7.71
N CYS A 211 -3.68 -10.91 -8.84
CA CYS A 211 -3.02 -12.19 -9.03
C CYS A 211 -1.52 -12.05 -9.31
N GLU A 212 -0.78 -13.13 -9.10
CA GLU A 212 0.67 -13.22 -9.36
C GLU A 212 1.09 -12.80 -10.78
N ASN A 213 0.23 -12.99 -11.78
CA ASN A 213 0.50 -12.67 -13.18
C ASN A 213 0.25 -11.18 -13.50
N CYS A 214 -0.64 -10.53 -12.76
CA CYS A 214 -0.97 -9.11 -12.93
C CYS A 214 -0.11 -8.20 -12.07
N ALA A 215 0.34 -8.70 -10.91
CA ALA A 215 1.06 -7.94 -9.90
C ALA A 215 2.24 -7.15 -10.51
N LYS A 216 2.30 -5.87 -10.17
CA LYS A 216 3.30 -4.92 -10.65
C LYS A 216 4.30 -4.59 -9.54
N ASN A 217 5.42 -3.97 -9.94
CA ASN A 217 6.45 -3.48 -9.03
C ASN A 217 6.05 -2.15 -8.35
N VAL A 218 4.89 -2.14 -7.70
CA VAL A 218 4.35 -1.02 -6.92
C VAL A 218 3.79 -1.55 -5.61
N SER A 219 3.52 -0.67 -4.64
CA SER A 219 2.76 -1.01 -3.44
C SER A 219 1.34 -0.46 -3.52
N THR A 220 0.36 -1.32 -3.78
CA THR A 220 -1.05 -0.87 -3.83
C THR A 220 -1.49 -0.23 -2.50
N ALA A 221 -1.08 -0.77 -1.35
CA ALA A 221 -1.39 -0.15 -0.05
C ALA A 221 -0.80 1.27 0.11
N GLN A 222 0.38 1.53 -0.48
CA GLN A 222 0.96 2.87 -0.47
C GLN A 222 0.09 3.87 -1.24
N TYR A 223 -0.48 3.48 -2.40
CA TYR A 223 -1.38 4.34 -3.17
C TYR A 223 -2.64 4.66 -2.37
N ILE A 224 -3.30 3.63 -1.85
CA ILE A 224 -4.54 3.76 -1.05
C ILE A 224 -4.32 4.66 0.17
N LEU A 225 -3.18 4.55 0.85
CA LEU A 225 -2.92 5.33 2.06
C LEU A 225 -2.17 6.64 1.80
N SER A 226 -1.83 6.95 0.54
CA SER A 226 -1.01 8.12 0.19
C SER A 226 -1.66 9.45 0.53
N ARG A 227 -2.99 9.48 0.66
CA ARG A 227 -3.80 10.67 0.92
C ARG A 227 -4.67 10.52 2.19
N VAL A 228 -4.26 9.66 3.13
CA VAL A 228 -4.91 9.48 4.44
C VAL A 228 -4.03 10.03 5.55
N ALA A 229 -4.63 10.76 6.49
CA ALA A 229 -4.00 11.11 7.76
C ALA A 229 -4.85 10.58 8.93
N GLY A 230 -4.21 9.90 9.87
CA GLY A 230 -4.88 9.30 11.02
C GLY A 230 -3.88 8.68 12.00
N THR A 231 -4.37 8.17 13.12
CA THR A 231 -3.58 7.30 13.98
C THR A 231 -3.62 5.89 13.40
N ASP A 232 -2.44 5.37 13.03
CA ASP A 232 -2.26 4.05 12.42
C ASP A 232 -3.28 3.76 11.29
N PRO A 233 -3.29 4.56 10.20
CA PRO A 233 -4.32 4.49 9.16
C PRO A 233 -4.43 3.12 8.48
N TRP A 234 -3.37 2.32 8.55
CA TRP A 234 -3.31 0.96 8.01
C TRP A 234 -4.11 -0.07 8.76
N LYS A 235 -4.57 0.22 9.98
CA LYS A 235 -5.42 -0.70 10.72
C LYS A 235 -6.80 -0.90 10.07
N ASP A 236 -7.19 -0.01 9.16
CA ASP A 236 -8.37 -0.20 8.31
C ASP A 236 -8.15 -1.28 7.24
N LEU A 237 -6.89 -1.70 7.01
CA LEU A 237 -6.55 -2.72 6.04
C LEU A 237 -6.36 -4.08 6.71
N THR A 238 -6.72 -5.13 5.99
CA THR A 238 -6.18 -6.49 6.18
C THR A 238 -5.56 -6.92 4.87
N VAL A 239 -4.28 -7.27 4.89
CA VAL A 239 -3.55 -7.72 3.71
C VAL A 239 -3.22 -9.19 3.86
N ARG A 240 -3.60 -10.00 2.88
CA ARG A 240 -3.32 -11.43 2.85
C ARG A 240 -2.89 -11.89 1.47
N ILE A 241 -2.05 -12.91 1.41
CA ILE A 241 -1.72 -13.62 0.17
C ILE A 241 -2.48 -14.94 0.20
N LYS A 242 -3.55 -15.04 -0.58
CA LYS A 242 -4.24 -16.30 -0.84
C LYS A 242 -3.38 -17.14 -1.78
N HIS A 243 -3.17 -18.42 -1.50
CA HIS A 243 -2.32 -19.29 -2.30
C HIS A 243 -2.78 -20.75 -2.30
N LYS A 244 -2.40 -21.48 -3.34
CA LYS A 244 -2.68 -22.91 -3.47
C LYS A 244 -1.67 -23.81 -2.75
N TYR A 245 -0.55 -23.24 -2.30
CA TYR A 245 0.57 -23.97 -1.71
C TYR A 245 0.38 -24.25 -0.21
N HIS A 246 -0.58 -25.13 0.12
CA HIS A 246 -0.85 -25.51 1.50
C HIS A 246 -1.19 -27.00 1.59
N LYS A 247 -0.96 -27.60 2.75
CA LYS A 247 -1.33 -28.99 3.03
C LYS A 247 -2.83 -29.11 3.35
N PRO A 248 -3.41 -30.31 3.31
CA PRO A 248 -4.73 -30.55 3.88
C PRO A 248 -4.84 -30.04 5.32
N GLY A 249 -5.91 -29.31 5.62
CA GLY A 249 -6.16 -28.75 6.96
C GLY A 249 -5.40 -27.46 7.29
N GLU A 250 -4.46 -27.02 6.46
CA GLU A 250 -3.82 -25.71 6.58
C GLU A 250 -4.66 -24.62 5.91
N LYS A 251 -4.44 -23.36 6.32
CA LYS A 251 -5.06 -22.20 5.68
C LYS A 251 -4.52 -22.04 4.26
N ASP A 252 -5.40 -21.60 3.35
CA ASP A 252 -5.05 -21.25 1.98
C ASP A 252 -4.61 -19.79 1.83
N TYR A 253 -4.24 -19.13 2.92
CA TYR A 253 -3.75 -17.76 2.92
C TYR A 253 -2.73 -17.52 4.02
N GLU A 254 -1.85 -16.54 3.78
CA GLU A 254 -0.98 -15.93 4.78
C GLU A 254 -1.38 -14.48 4.99
N GLU A 255 -1.68 -14.12 6.24
CA GLU A 255 -1.95 -12.74 6.62
C GLU A 255 -0.64 -12.01 6.91
N ILE A 256 -0.52 -10.79 6.38
CA ILE A 256 0.66 -9.96 6.56
C ILE A 256 0.56 -9.27 7.92
N ASP A 257 1.57 -9.49 8.77
CA ASP A 257 1.64 -8.85 10.09
C ASP A 257 1.83 -7.33 10.01
N ASP A 258 1.61 -6.66 11.14
CA ASP A 258 1.64 -5.20 11.26
C ASP A 258 2.99 -4.57 10.85
N ASP A 259 4.12 -5.25 11.09
CA ASP A 259 5.43 -4.68 10.79
C ASP A 259 5.73 -4.78 9.29
N LYS A 260 5.41 -5.93 8.69
CA LYS A 260 5.51 -6.12 7.24
C LYS A 260 4.49 -5.28 6.47
N LEU A 261 3.30 -5.06 7.03
CA LEU A 261 2.28 -4.17 6.46
C LEU A 261 2.78 -2.73 6.40
N LYS A 262 3.42 -2.23 7.48
CA LYS A 262 4.04 -0.88 7.46
C LYS A 262 5.10 -0.79 6.36
N ASP A 263 5.96 -1.79 6.24
CA ASP A 263 7.01 -1.80 5.21
C ASP A 263 6.42 -1.81 3.80
N TYR A 264 5.34 -2.57 3.58
CA TYR A 264 4.58 -2.56 2.35
C TYR A 264 4.02 -1.16 2.04
N MET A 265 3.41 -0.48 3.01
CA MET A 265 2.89 0.88 2.82
C MET A 265 3.94 1.94 2.53
N PHE A 266 5.15 1.77 3.06
CA PHE A 266 6.26 2.68 2.76
C PHE A 266 6.94 2.36 1.43
N GLY A 267 6.40 1.41 0.66
CA GLY A 267 6.91 1.01 -0.65
C GLY A 267 8.19 0.18 -0.58
N LYS A 268 8.54 -0.39 0.59
CA LYS A 268 9.70 -1.30 0.71
C LYS A 268 9.43 -2.66 0.09
N PHE A 269 8.16 -3.07 0.07
CA PHE A 269 7.68 -4.22 -0.68
C PHE A 269 6.78 -3.75 -1.81
N THR A 270 6.88 -4.42 -2.95
CA THR A 270 5.92 -4.34 -4.05
C THR A 270 4.95 -5.51 -3.99
N ASP A 271 3.81 -5.39 -4.66
CA ASP A 271 2.79 -6.44 -4.81
C ASP A 271 3.42 -7.73 -5.35
N THR A 272 4.25 -7.61 -6.39
CA THR A 272 5.01 -8.74 -6.96
C THR A 272 5.97 -9.35 -5.94
N SER A 273 6.73 -8.54 -5.21
CA SER A 273 7.71 -9.05 -4.23
C SER A 273 7.04 -9.77 -3.06
N LEU A 274 5.90 -9.24 -2.59
CA LEU A 274 5.14 -9.79 -1.47
C LEU A 274 4.55 -11.15 -1.83
N ILE A 275 3.94 -11.25 -3.00
CA ILE A 275 3.43 -12.53 -3.53
C ILE A 275 4.57 -13.54 -3.69
N ASN A 276 5.67 -13.14 -4.33
CA ASN A 276 6.77 -14.07 -4.62
C ASN A 276 7.47 -14.59 -3.36
N GLU A 277 7.62 -13.76 -2.33
CA GLU A 277 8.21 -14.17 -1.06
C GLU A 277 7.36 -15.27 -0.39
N ILE A 278 6.04 -15.05 -0.26
CA ILE A 278 5.13 -16.04 0.32
C ILE A 278 5.10 -17.31 -0.51
N LYS A 279 4.99 -17.20 -1.84
CA LYS A 279 5.05 -18.36 -2.74
C LYS A 279 6.31 -19.18 -2.53
N ARG A 280 7.48 -18.52 -2.47
CA ARG A 280 8.77 -19.18 -2.31
C ARG A 280 8.87 -19.90 -0.96
N SER A 281 8.42 -19.24 0.12
CA SER A 281 8.38 -19.84 1.46
C SER A 281 7.50 -21.09 1.45
N LYS A 282 6.25 -20.97 0.99
CA LYS A 282 5.27 -22.06 1.01
C LYS A 282 5.61 -23.23 0.10
N LEU A 283 6.19 -22.95 -1.07
CA LEU A 283 6.74 -24.00 -1.94
C LEU A 283 7.90 -24.74 -1.28
N GLY A 284 8.76 -24.03 -0.53
CA GLY A 284 9.82 -24.63 0.26
C GLY A 284 9.28 -25.55 1.34
N ASP A 285 8.31 -25.06 2.12
CA ASP A 285 7.65 -25.81 3.20
C ASP A 285 6.95 -27.08 2.70
N LEU A 286 6.30 -26.99 1.53
CA LEU A 286 5.67 -28.15 0.89
C LEU A 286 6.70 -29.17 0.40
N ARG A 287 7.75 -28.75 -0.32
CA ARG A 287 8.75 -29.67 -0.87
C ARG A 287 9.53 -30.43 0.21
N GLY A 288 9.67 -29.84 1.40
CA GLY A 288 10.27 -30.51 2.57
C GLY A 288 9.30 -31.38 3.37
N SER A 289 8.02 -31.44 3.00
CA SER A 289 6.98 -32.14 3.75
C SER A 289 6.86 -33.61 3.35
N ALA A 290 6.77 -34.50 4.34
CA ALA A 290 6.40 -35.90 4.16
C ALA A 290 4.87 -36.12 4.04
N VAL A 291 4.07 -35.06 4.14
CA VAL A 291 2.61 -35.13 3.97
C VAL A 291 2.28 -35.15 2.48
N ALA A 292 1.43 -36.09 2.06
CA ALA A 292 0.90 -36.14 0.70
C ALA A 292 0.14 -34.84 0.40
N THR A 293 0.58 -34.13 -0.62
CA THR A 293 -0.06 -32.89 -1.08
C THR A 293 0.19 -32.72 -2.57
N TYR A 294 -0.85 -32.80 -3.38
CA TYR A 294 -0.73 -32.79 -4.82
C TYR A 294 -1.27 -31.49 -5.40
N ILE A 295 -0.47 -30.81 -6.22
CA ILE A 295 -0.81 -29.53 -6.84
C ILE A 295 -0.40 -29.56 -8.31
N ILE A 296 -1.32 -29.20 -9.20
CA ILE A 296 -1.06 -29.00 -10.64
C ILE A 296 -1.54 -27.61 -11.04
N GLY A 297 -0.62 -26.75 -11.50
CA GLY A 297 -0.94 -25.39 -11.90
C GLY A 297 -1.63 -24.62 -10.77
N THR A 298 -2.88 -24.24 -10.97
CA THR A 298 -3.72 -23.49 -10.01
C THR A 298 -4.62 -24.38 -9.14
N LYS A 299 -4.60 -25.71 -9.33
CA LYS A 299 -5.45 -26.67 -8.61
C LYS A 299 -4.66 -27.40 -7.52
N ASN A 300 -5.17 -27.36 -6.29
CA ASN A 300 -4.68 -28.13 -5.15
C ASN A 300 -5.67 -29.28 -4.89
N TYR A 301 -5.17 -30.52 -4.94
CA TYR A 301 -5.95 -31.76 -4.74
C TYR A 301 -5.83 -32.28 -3.30
N GLY A 302 -5.07 -31.59 -2.44
CA GLY A 302 -4.79 -32.05 -1.09
C GLY A 302 -4.07 -33.40 -1.11
N ASP A 303 -4.51 -34.32 -0.26
CA ASP A 303 -4.01 -35.70 -0.16
C ASP A 303 -4.76 -36.69 -1.07
N SER A 304 -5.71 -36.22 -1.89
CA SER A 304 -6.49 -37.08 -2.78
C SER A 304 -5.66 -37.55 -3.98
N LEU A 305 -5.02 -38.71 -3.83
CA LEU A 305 -4.25 -39.34 -4.91
C LEU A 305 -5.15 -39.69 -6.10
N ASP A 306 -6.38 -40.14 -5.86
CA ASP A 306 -7.30 -40.51 -6.95
C ASP A 306 -7.70 -39.30 -7.81
N GLU A 307 -8.08 -38.18 -7.19
CA GLU A 307 -8.42 -36.96 -7.94
C GLU A 307 -7.21 -36.40 -8.68
N PHE A 308 -6.03 -36.44 -8.06
CA PHE A 308 -4.79 -36.04 -8.70
C PHE A 308 -4.49 -36.90 -9.93
N MET A 309 -4.56 -38.23 -9.82
CA MET A 309 -4.26 -39.16 -10.91
C MET A 309 -5.27 -39.05 -12.07
N ASN A 310 -6.53 -38.71 -11.79
CA ASN A 310 -7.56 -38.53 -12.82
C ASN A 310 -7.25 -37.35 -13.76
N ASP A 311 -6.62 -36.29 -13.24
CA ASP A 311 -6.29 -35.10 -14.03
C ASP A 311 -4.95 -35.22 -14.77
N ILE A 312 -4.14 -36.25 -14.48
CA ILE A 312 -2.87 -36.51 -15.18
C ILE A 312 -3.12 -37.04 -16.60
N VAL A 313 -2.30 -36.60 -17.54
CA VAL A 313 -2.29 -37.05 -18.95
C VAL A 313 -1.01 -37.84 -19.22
N GLY A 314 -1.15 -39.06 -19.74
CA GLY A 314 -0.05 -40.00 -19.97
C GLY A 314 -0.54 -41.43 -20.21
N GLU A 315 0.38 -42.33 -20.52
CA GLU A 315 0.09 -43.76 -20.74
C GLU A 315 -0.37 -44.46 -19.46
N ASP A 316 -1.32 -45.39 -19.57
CA ASP A 316 -2.01 -46.01 -18.43
C ASP A 316 -1.09 -46.87 -17.55
N ASN A 317 -0.15 -47.59 -18.16
CA ASN A 317 0.91 -48.34 -17.48
C ASN A 317 1.79 -47.42 -16.63
N VAL A 318 2.23 -46.28 -17.18
CA VAL A 318 3.08 -45.31 -16.47
C VAL A 318 2.27 -44.62 -15.36
N LYS A 319 1.00 -44.29 -15.60
CA LYS A 319 0.08 -43.79 -14.57
C LYS A 319 -0.10 -44.78 -13.43
N ALA A 320 -0.30 -46.06 -13.74
CA ALA A 320 -0.45 -47.10 -12.72
C ALA A 320 0.82 -47.22 -11.86
N CYS A 321 2.00 -47.13 -12.48
CA CYS A 321 3.28 -47.09 -11.79
C CYS A 321 3.39 -45.87 -10.87
N LEU A 322 3.11 -44.66 -11.38
CA LEU A 322 3.17 -43.43 -10.59
C LEU A 322 2.19 -43.49 -9.41
N LYS A 323 0.96 -43.96 -9.64
CA LYS A 323 -0.04 -44.12 -8.58
C LYS A 323 0.45 -45.06 -7.48
N ARG A 324 1.00 -46.21 -7.85
CA ARG A 324 1.54 -47.18 -6.89
C ARG A 324 2.72 -46.60 -6.11
N PHE A 325 3.65 -45.95 -6.81
CA PHE A 325 4.79 -45.29 -6.18
C PHE A 325 4.36 -44.24 -5.16
N LEU A 326 3.42 -43.34 -5.51
CA LEU A 326 2.95 -42.29 -4.60
C LEU A 326 2.10 -42.82 -3.44
N ALA A 327 1.46 -43.98 -3.59
CA ALA A 327 0.75 -44.65 -2.51
C ALA A 327 1.72 -45.27 -1.48
N GLU A 328 2.84 -45.82 -1.94
CA GLU A 328 3.89 -46.40 -1.10
C GLU A 328 4.81 -45.31 -0.50
N ASN A 329 4.96 -44.17 -1.18
CA ASN A 329 5.79 -43.03 -0.79
C ASN A 329 5.00 -41.70 -0.77
N PRO A 330 4.18 -41.45 0.28
CA PRO A 330 3.43 -40.21 0.42
C PRO A 330 4.35 -38.99 0.50
N ARG A 331 4.13 -38.00 -0.37
CA ARG A 331 4.90 -36.76 -0.39
C ARG A 331 4.19 -35.63 -1.15
N ALA A 332 4.70 -34.42 -1.02
CA ALA A 332 4.19 -33.29 -1.78
C ALA A 332 4.70 -33.30 -3.23
N ILE A 333 3.78 -33.08 -4.19
CA ILE A 333 4.07 -32.92 -5.62
C ILE A 333 3.49 -31.59 -6.08
N VAL A 334 4.34 -30.72 -6.63
CA VAL A 334 3.91 -29.43 -7.18
C VAL A 334 4.39 -29.30 -8.62
N ALA A 335 3.47 -29.55 -9.55
CA ALA A 335 3.73 -29.53 -10.99
C ALA A 335 3.10 -28.31 -11.67
N LYS A 336 3.73 -27.83 -12.75
CA LYS A 336 3.17 -26.74 -13.58
C LYS A 336 2.11 -27.24 -14.57
N GLY A 337 2.30 -28.46 -15.08
CA GLY A 337 1.43 -29.11 -16.05
C GLY A 337 0.96 -30.47 -15.55
N ASN A 338 -0.05 -31.03 -16.20
CA ASN A 338 -0.64 -32.31 -15.85
C ASN A 338 -0.05 -33.49 -16.65
N ARG A 339 1.01 -33.29 -17.43
CA ARG A 339 1.65 -34.39 -18.16
C ARG A 339 2.44 -35.26 -17.20
N ILE A 340 2.34 -36.57 -17.37
CA ILE A 340 3.04 -37.53 -16.51
C ILE A 340 4.56 -37.34 -16.54
N THR A 341 5.11 -36.96 -17.69
CA THR A 341 6.54 -36.66 -17.85
C THR A 341 6.99 -35.48 -16.98
N ASP A 342 6.14 -34.46 -16.81
CA ASP A 342 6.45 -33.29 -15.99
C ASP A 342 6.49 -33.67 -14.50
N ILE A 343 5.58 -34.56 -14.10
CA ILE A 343 5.48 -35.06 -12.73
C ILE A 343 6.63 -36.00 -12.41
N LEU A 344 6.92 -36.95 -13.30
CA LEU A 344 8.06 -37.85 -13.16
C LEU A 344 9.37 -37.07 -13.12
N GLY A 345 9.51 -36.02 -13.94
CA GLY A 345 10.70 -35.15 -13.90
C GLY A 345 10.96 -34.48 -12.55
N ILE A 346 9.92 -34.19 -11.75
CA ILE A 346 10.06 -33.66 -10.38
C ILE A 346 10.61 -34.73 -9.43
N LEU A 347 10.19 -35.98 -9.61
CA LEU A 347 10.55 -37.11 -8.76
C LEU A 347 11.90 -37.74 -9.15
N TRP A 348 12.26 -37.64 -10.42
CA TRP A 348 13.30 -38.47 -11.03
C TRP A 348 14.65 -38.36 -10.35
N GLU A 349 15.07 -37.14 -10.00
CA GLU A 349 16.38 -36.89 -9.40
C GLU A 349 16.60 -37.67 -8.10
N ALA A 350 15.55 -37.79 -7.28
CA ALA A 350 15.61 -38.47 -5.99
C ALA A 350 15.18 -39.94 -6.07
N ASP A 351 14.20 -40.26 -6.92
CA ASP A 351 13.40 -41.48 -6.77
C ASP A 351 13.43 -42.41 -8.00
N TRP A 352 14.25 -42.13 -9.03
CA TRP A 352 14.25 -42.91 -10.28
C TRP A 352 14.39 -44.43 -10.05
N ARG A 353 15.21 -44.85 -9.07
CA ARG A 353 15.41 -46.29 -8.75
C ARG A 353 14.13 -46.94 -8.26
N GLU A 354 13.43 -46.30 -7.34
CA GLU A 354 12.20 -46.82 -6.78
C GLU A 354 11.09 -46.82 -7.82
N ILE A 355 10.98 -45.74 -8.60
CA ILE A 355 10.02 -45.64 -9.71
C ILE A 355 10.25 -46.77 -10.73
N LEU A 356 11.48 -46.99 -11.19
CA LEU A 356 11.78 -48.07 -12.14
C LEU A 356 11.59 -49.47 -11.53
N THR A 357 11.81 -49.61 -10.22
CA THR A 357 11.57 -50.88 -9.52
C THR A 357 10.09 -51.21 -9.47
N VAL A 358 9.23 -50.20 -9.27
CA VAL A 358 7.77 -50.36 -9.35
C VAL A 358 7.30 -50.63 -10.78
N TYR A 359 7.95 -50.03 -11.79
CA TYR A 359 7.61 -50.20 -13.21
C TYR A 359 8.05 -51.55 -13.78
N THR A 360 9.21 -52.07 -13.36
CA THR A 360 9.82 -53.31 -13.84
C THR A 360 10.04 -54.29 -12.68
N ASP A 361 11.29 -54.45 -12.23
CA ASP A 361 11.71 -55.27 -11.11
C ASP A 361 13.12 -54.86 -10.63
N ALA A 362 13.49 -55.23 -9.41
CA ALA A 362 14.75 -54.83 -8.79
C ALA A 362 16.00 -55.40 -9.50
N GLU A 363 15.90 -56.56 -10.16
CA GLU A 363 17.01 -57.20 -10.85
C GLU A 363 17.34 -56.46 -12.17
N THR A 364 16.31 -56.03 -12.89
CA THR A 364 16.42 -55.20 -14.09
C THR A 364 17.01 -53.83 -13.75
N VAL A 365 16.54 -53.18 -12.68
CA VAL A 365 17.09 -51.87 -12.25
C VAL A 365 18.53 -51.98 -11.77
N ALA A 366 18.92 -53.06 -11.10
CA ALA A 366 20.31 -53.27 -10.66
C ALA A 366 21.31 -53.39 -11.83
N LYS A 367 20.83 -53.82 -13.00
CA LYS A 367 21.61 -53.88 -14.25
C LYS A 367 21.63 -52.54 -14.98
N MET A 368 20.74 -51.61 -14.63
CA MET A 368 20.73 -50.25 -15.14
C MET A 368 21.76 -49.41 -14.37
N GLY A 369 22.61 -48.67 -15.09
CA GLY A 369 23.50 -47.68 -14.50
C GLY A 369 22.73 -46.50 -13.90
N ASP A 370 23.44 -45.46 -13.48
CA ASP A 370 22.79 -44.24 -12.98
C ASP A 370 21.88 -43.59 -14.04
N GLN A 371 20.58 -43.50 -13.75
CA GLN A 371 19.57 -42.91 -14.64
C GLN A 371 19.19 -41.47 -14.25
N THR A 372 19.85 -40.86 -13.26
CA THR A 372 19.49 -39.53 -12.74
C THR A 372 19.39 -38.45 -13.84
N ASN A 373 20.24 -38.54 -14.87
CA ASN A 373 20.28 -37.58 -16.00
C ASN A 373 19.57 -38.08 -17.28
N VAL A 374 18.87 -39.21 -17.20
CA VAL A 374 18.15 -39.79 -18.33
C VAL A 374 16.70 -39.29 -18.33
N GLN A 375 16.10 -39.21 -19.51
CA GLN A 375 14.71 -38.80 -19.63
C GLN A 375 13.79 -39.81 -18.90
N PRO A 376 12.82 -39.35 -18.10
CA PRO A 376 11.83 -40.22 -17.47
C PRO A 376 10.99 -41.01 -18.48
N LEU A 377 10.41 -42.12 -18.01
CA LEU A 377 9.55 -43.06 -18.76
C LEU A 377 8.54 -42.40 -19.71
#